data_AF-F6IZ51-F1
#
_entry.id   AF-F6IZ51-F1
#
_cell.length_a   1.000
_cell.length_b   1.000
_cell.length_c   1.000
_cell.angle_alpha   90.00
_cell.angle_beta   90.00
_cell.angle_gamma   90.00
#
_symmetry.space_group_name_H-M   'P 1'
#
loop_
_entity.id
_entity.type
_entity.pdbx_description
1 polymer ?
#
loop_
_entity_poly.entity_id
_entity_poly.type
_entity_poly.pdbx_seq_one_letter_code
_entity_poly.pdbx_strand_id
1 'polypeptide(L)'
;MTRGIIIGGCSLLLLAGCTSQAEPSISTKTASSVAASDRAEQTRRDNQAADASAKKRLGNNYQATNDHITSATGAAQAVAQVLHEPKSQTFAVIPTANRDGQGHHYYQVDAYRKKTDGGRGHYLNSYFVYANGNITTKQTN
;
A
#
# COMPACT_ATOMS: atom_id res chain seq x y z
N MET A 1 -19.59 -47.01 71.03
CA MET A 1 -19.33 -45.96 70.02
C MET A 1 -19.74 -44.63 70.64
N THR A 2 -18.80 -43.70 70.73
CA THR A 2 -18.71 -42.68 71.79
C THR A 2 -19.26 -41.32 71.33
N ARG A 3 -20.15 -40.72 72.16
CA ARG A 3 -20.34 -39.29 72.56
C ARG A 3 -19.76 -38.20 71.62
N GLY A 4 -20.42 -37.10 71.25
CA GLY A 4 -21.37 -36.24 71.95
C GLY A 4 -20.76 -34.85 72.26
N ILE A 5 -21.22 -33.79 71.56
CA ILE A 5 -21.55 -32.42 72.06
C ILE A 5 -20.44 -31.44 72.59
N ILE A 6 -20.34 -30.28 71.88
CA ILE A 6 -20.22 -28.83 72.26
C ILE A 6 -18.95 -28.27 72.95
N ILE A 7 -18.75 -26.96 72.69
CA ILE A 7 -17.93 -25.89 73.33
C ILE A 7 -16.57 -25.71 72.63
N GLY A 8 -16.14 -24.53 72.17
CA GLY A 8 -16.60 -23.15 72.32
C GLY A 8 -15.37 -22.23 72.30
N GLY A 9 -15.49 -21.05 71.68
CA GLY A 9 -14.81 -19.83 72.10
C GLY A 9 -13.32 -19.60 71.77
N CYS A 10 -13.10 -18.43 71.15
CA CYS A 10 -12.00 -17.49 71.41
C CYS A 10 -10.62 -17.66 70.73
N SER A 11 -10.35 -16.70 69.84
CA SER A 11 -9.22 -15.74 69.89
C SER A 11 -8.32 -15.67 68.66
N LEU A 12 -8.52 -14.61 67.88
CA LEU A 12 -7.53 -13.54 67.60
C LEU A 12 -6.05 -13.96 67.45
N LEU A 13 -5.53 -13.87 66.22
CA LEU A 13 -4.55 -12.86 65.75
C LEU A 13 -3.56 -13.42 64.74
N LEU A 14 -3.45 -12.66 63.64
CA LEU A 14 -2.24 -12.39 62.85
C LEU A 14 -1.57 -13.60 62.20
N LEU A 15 -1.64 -13.66 60.88
CA LEU A 15 -0.42 -13.73 60.08
C LEU A 15 -0.67 -13.03 58.75
N ALA A 16 -0.12 -11.81 58.66
CA ALA A 16 0.11 -11.11 57.40
C ALA A 16 1.03 -11.97 56.51
N GLY A 17 0.76 -12.01 55.22
CA GLY A 17 1.54 -12.83 54.28
C GLY A 17 1.22 -12.57 52.82
N CYS A 18 1.53 -11.35 52.38
CA CYS A 18 1.96 -11.02 51.01
C CYS A 18 1.07 -11.47 49.84
N THR A 19 -0.04 -10.78 49.59
CA THR A 19 -0.46 -10.60 48.19
C THR A 19 0.46 -9.55 47.59
N SER A 20 1.54 -9.98 46.93
CA SER A 20 2.28 -9.11 46.01
C SER A 20 1.34 -8.84 44.84
N GLN A 21 0.49 -7.83 45.00
CA GLN A 21 -0.21 -7.22 43.88
C GLN A 21 0.87 -6.43 43.15
N ALA A 22 1.49 -7.08 42.16
CA ALA A 22 2.31 -6.37 41.20
C ALA A 22 1.39 -5.37 40.49
N GLU A 23 1.39 -4.12 40.95
CA GLU A 23 0.81 -3.01 40.23
C GLU A 23 1.55 -2.89 38.89
N PRO A 24 0.85 -2.96 37.74
CA PRO A 24 1.47 -2.58 36.49
C PRO A 24 1.55 -1.05 36.51
N SER A 25 2.67 -0.51 36.97
CA SER A 25 2.96 0.93 36.96
C SER A 25 3.31 1.42 35.54
N ILE A 26 2.49 1.09 34.56
CA ILE A 26 2.50 1.79 33.27
C ILE A 26 1.46 2.90 33.39
N SER A 27 1.95 4.12 33.57
CA SER A 27 1.12 5.33 33.51
C SER A 27 0.18 5.24 32.31
N THR A 28 -1.11 5.55 32.51
CA THR A 28 -2.15 5.53 31.46
C THR A 28 -1.75 6.32 30.22
N LYS A 29 -0.88 7.33 30.38
CA LYS A 29 -0.27 8.12 29.30
C LYS A 29 0.70 7.28 28.43
N THR A 30 1.52 6.44 29.05
CA THR A 30 2.44 5.53 28.37
C THR A 30 1.68 4.43 27.64
N ALA A 31 0.68 3.82 28.27
CA ALA A 31 -0.19 2.83 27.63
C ALA A 31 -0.94 3.41 26.42
N SER A 32 -1.45 4.65 26.53
CA SER A 32 -2.12 5.35 25.43
C SER A 32 -1.17 5.70 24.28
N SER A 33 0.09 6.05 24.59
CA SER A 33 1.11 6.35 23.58
C SER A 33 1.54 5.12 22.79
N VAL A 34 1.68 3.96 23.46
CA VAL A 34 1.99 2.68 22.82
C VAL A 34 0.84 2.23 21.93
N ALA A 35 -0.41 2.27 22.43
CA ALA A 35 -1.59 1.91 21.65
C ALA A 35 -1.84 2.84 20.44
N ALA A 36 -1.39 4.11 20.50
CA ALA A 36 -1.44 5.02 19.36
C ALA A 36 -0.33 4.72 18.33
N SER A 37 0.88 4.41 18.82
CA SER A 37 2.01 3.98 17.98
C SER A 37 1.68 2.68 17.24
N ASP A 38 1.11 1.70 17.95
CA ASP A 38 0.74 0.40 17.37
C ASP A 38 -0.37 0.54 16.32
N ARG A 39 -1.34 1.44 16.53
CA ARG A 39 -2.35 1.77 15.51
C ARG A 39 -1.72 2.44 14.28
N ALA A 40 -0.82 3.41 14.47
CA ALA A 40 -0.15 4.08 13.35
C ALA A 40 0.72 3.10 12.54
N GLU A 41 1.42 2.20 13.23
CA GLU A 41 2.24 1.18 12.62
C GLU A 41 1.40 0.10 11.92
N GLN A 42 0.25 -0.28 12.48
CA GLN A 42 -0.70 -1.16 11.81
C GLN A 42 -1.27 -0.51 10.54
N THR A 43 -1.68 0.76 10.60
CA THR A 43 -2.12 1.50 9.42
C THR A 43 -1.03 1.60 8.35
N ARG A 44 0.24 1.79 8.73
CA ARG A 44 1.36 1.78 7.78
C ARG A 44 1.53 0.43 7.10
N ARG A 45 1.43 -0.67 7.86
CA ARG A 45 1.51 -2.03 7.31
C ARG A 45 0.33 -2.34 6.38
N ASP A 46 -0.88 -1.93 6.75
CA ASP A 46 -2.08 -2.12 5.94
C ASP A 46 -1.99 -1.32 4.63
N ASN A 47 -1.49 -0.09 4.68
CA ASN A 47 -1.24 0.74 3.49
C ASN A 47 -0.15 0.11 2.60
N GLN A 48 0.96 -0.36 3.18
CA GLN A 48 2.01 -1.06 2.41
C GLN A 48 1.49 -2.36 1.77
N ALA A 49 0.61 -3.10 2.45
CA ALA A 49 -0.01 -4.30 1.92
C ALA A 49 -1.00 -3.96 0.78
N ALA A 50 -1.76 -2.87 0.91
CA ALA A 50 -2.63 -2.35 -0.14
C ALA A 50 -1.81 -1.90 -1.37
N ASP A 51 -0.71 -1.18 -1.16
CA ASP A 51 0.21 -0.74 -2.22
C ASP A 51 0.87 -1.92 -2.93
N ALA A 52 1.33 -2.93 -2.18
CA ALA A 52 1.90 -4.14 -2.76
C ALA A 52 0.87 -4.95 -3.55
N SER A 53 -0.38 -5.00 -3.06
CA SER A 53 -1.50 -5.64 -3.75
C SER A 53 -1.89 -4.88 -5.02
N ALA A 54 -1.89 -3.54 -4.97
CA ALA A 54 -2.10 -2.68 -6.13
C ALA A 54 -0.99 -2.86 -7.17
N LYS A 55 0.29 -2.95 -6.75
CA LYS A 55 1.42 -3.22 -7.64
C LYS A 55 1.34 -4.60 -8.33
N LYS A 56 0.88 -5.64 -7.64
CA LYS A 56 0.62 -6.95 -8.26
C LYS A 56 -0.51 -6.88 -9.30
N ARG A 57 -1.51 -6.04 -9.07
CA ARG A 57 -2.69 -5.90 -9.94
C ARG A 57 -2.46 -4.99 -11.14
N LEU A 58 -1.72 -3.89 -10.97
CA LEU A 58 -1.53 -2.80 -11.94
C LEU A 58 -0.12 -2.73 -12.55
N GLY A 59 0.83 -3.54 -12.08
CA GLY A 59 2.23 -3.41 -12.47
C GLY A 59 2.87 -2.19 -11.81
N ASN A 60 3.86 -1.58 -12.48
CA ASN A 60 4.42 -0.31 -12.00
C ASN A 60 3.40 0.81 -12.25
N ASN A 61 3.29 1.72 -11.27
CA ASN A 61 2.44 2.90 -11.37
C ASN A 61 3.30 4.16 -11.43
N TYR A 62 2.98 5.06 -12.34
CA TYR A 62 3.63 6.36 -12.48
C TYR A 62 2.56 7.45 -12.55
N GLN A 63 2.92 8.65 -12.11
CA GLN A 63 2.07 9.82 -12.20
C GLN A 63 2.73 10.85 -13.11
N ALA A 64 2.07 11.18 -14.22
CA ALA A 64 2.48 12.28 -15.08
C ALA A 64 2.19 13.62 -14.39
N THR A 65 2.97 14.65 -14.72
CA THR A 65 2.71 16.01 -14.23
C THR A 65 1.46 16.61 -14.85
N ASN A 66 1.17 16.25 -16.10
CA ASN A 66 -0.09 16.62 -16.73
C ASN A 66 -1.19 15.63 -16.31
N ASP A 67 -2.20 16.13 -15.63
CA ASP A 67 -3.39 15.42 -15.17
C ASP A 67 -4.58 15.54 -16.15
N HIS A 68 -4.34 16.05 -17.36
CA HIS A 68 -5.33 16.22 -18.42
C HIS A 68 -4.80 15.72 -19.77
N ILE A 69 -4.65 14.40 -19.89
CA ILE A 69 -4.17 13.73 -21.11
C ILE A 69 -5.35 13.38 -22.01
N THR A 70 -5.56 14.16 -23.06
CA THR A 70 -6.67 13.99 -24.01
C THR A 70 -6.24 13.55 -25.41
N SER A 71 -4.94 13.37 -25.67
CA SER A 71 -4.43 12.97 -26.99
C SER A 71 -3.38 11.87 -26.91
N ALA A 72 -3.27 11.10 -27.99
CA ALA A 72 -2.25 10.07 -28.17
C ALA A 72 -0.82 10.63 -28.05
N THR A 73 -0.54 11.77 -28.67
CA THR A 73 0.76 12.44 -28.56
C THR A 73 1.05 12.85 -27.12
N GLY A 74 0.06 13.41 -26.41
CA GLY A 74 0.19 13.75 -25.00
C GLY A 74 0.48 12.52 -24.12
N ALA A 75 -0.13 11.38 -24.43
CA ALA A 75 0.13 10.14 -23.73
C ALA A 75 1.57 9.63 -23.92
N ALA A 76 2.09 9.67 -25.15
CA ALA A 76 3.49 9.31 -25.42
C ALA A 76 4.48 10.23 -24.71
N GLN A 77 4.19 11.54 -24.68
CA GLN A 77 5.00 12.52 -23.95
C GLN A 77 4.97 12.27 -22.44
N ALA A 78 3.81 11.96 -21.87
CA ALA A 78 3.67 11.64 -20.46
C ALA A 78 4.49 10.39 -20.06
N VAL A 79 4.47 9.34 -20.89
CA VAL A 79 5.31 8.14 -20.67
C VAL A 79 6.79 8.48 -20.76
N ALA A 80 7.20 9.25 -21.77
CA ALA A 80 8.60 9.69 -21.87
C ALA A 80 9.02 10.51 -20.65
N GLN A 81 8.14 11.39 -20.14
CA GLN A 81 8.39 12.22 -18.98
C GLN A 81 8.60 11.39 -17.71
N VAL A 82 7.69 10.48 -17.36
CA VAL A 82 7.80 9.67 -16.13
C VAL A 82 8.98 8.70 -16.15
N LEU A 83 9.49 8.38 -17.34
CA LEU A 83 10.71 7.60 -17.53
C LEU A 83 11.98 8.46 -17.66
N HIS A 84 11.88 9.77 -17.43
CA HIS A 84 12.99 10.74 -17.53
C HIS A 84 13.66 10.81 -18.90
N GLU A 85 12.84 10.85 -19.97
CA GLU A 85 13.26 11.00 -21.37
C GLU A 85 14.35 9.99 -21.81
N PRO A 86 14.06 8.69 -21.77
CA PRO A 86 15.06 7.66 -22.04
C PRO A 86 15.58 7.73 -23.48
N LYS A 87 16.86 8.10 -23.65
CA LYS A 87 17.51 8.25 -24.97
C LYS A 87 17.59 6.94 -25.77
N SER A 88 17.55 5.80 -25.09
CA SER A 88 17.67 4.46 -25.67
C SER A 88 16.31 3.82 -26.03
N GLN A 89 15.21 4.55 -25.86
CA GLN A 89 13.87 4.05 -26.14
C GLN A 89 13.15 4.92 -27.16
N THR A 90 12.18 4.32 -27.85
CA THR A 90 11.22 5.02 -28.70
C THR A 90 9.82 4.53 -28.37
N PHE A 91 8.84 5.42 -28.46
CA PHE A 91 7.46 5.15 -28.08
C PHE A 91 6.55 5.08 -29.30
N ALA A 92 5.58 4.18 -29.27
CA ALA A 92 4.50 4.07 -30.24
C ALA A 92 3.19 4.18 -29.49
N VAL A 93 2.38 5.16 -29.83
CA VAL A 93 1.04 5.30 -29.23
C VAL A 93 -0.01 4.76 -30.18
N ILE A 94 -0.97 4.00 -29.64
CA ILE A 94 -2.18 3.65 -30.38
C ILE A 94 -3.05 4.91 -30.47
N PRO A 95 -3.40 5.38 -31.68
CA PRO A 95 -3.99 6.71 -31.86
C PRO A 95 -5.39 6.85 -31.27
N THR A 96 -6.09 5.74 -31.03
CA THR A 96 -7.44 5.72 -30.47
C THR A 96 -7.40 5.41 -28.98
N ALA A 97 -8.13 6.20 -28.18
CA ALA A 97 -8.35 5.88 -26.78
C ALA A 97 -9.20 4.61 -26.65
N ASN A 98 -8.74 3.68 -25.82
CA ASN A 98 -9.46 2.47 -25.45
C ASN A 98 -10.21 2.67 -24.13
N ARG A 99 -10.99 1.67 -23.72
CA ARG A 99 -11.63 1.61 -22.40
C ARG A 99 -11.17 0.38 -21.65
N ASP A 100 -10.96 0.53 -20.35
CA ASP A 100 -10.67 -0.59 -19.46
C ASP A 100 -11.96 -1.30 -19.02
N GLY A 101 -11.85 -2.37 -18.24
CA GLY A 101 -13.04 -3.12 -17.80
C GLY A 101 -13.95 -2.35 -16.85
N GLN A 102 -13.50 -1.20 -16.35
CA GLN A 102 -14.27 -0.26 -15.52
C GLN A 102 -14.86 0.89 -16.36
N GLY A 103 -14.57 0.94 -17.66
CA GLY A 103 -15.06 1.97 -18.58
C GLY A 103 -14.20 3.25 -18.62
N HIS A 104 -13.05 3.28 -17.93
CA HIS A 104 -12.15 4.43 -17.96
C HIS A 104 -11.37 4.48 -19.26
N HIS A 105 -11.28 5.67 -19.85
CA HIS A 105 -10.53 5.89 -21.07
C HIS A 105 -9.02 5.90 -20.82
N TYR A 106 -8.28 5.19 -21.68
CA TYR A 106 -6.81 5.20 -21.66
C TYR A 106 -6.23 5.17 -23.08
N TYR A 107 -5.02 5.71 -23.22
CA TYR A 107 -4.17 5.50 -24.38
C TYR A 107 -3.14 4.42 -24.09
N GLN A 108 -2.93 3.51 -25.04
CA GLN A 108 -1.85 2.53 -24.95
C GLN A 108 -0.60 3.09 -25.62
N VAL A 109 0.52 3.06 -24.90
CA VAL A 109 1.83 3.47 -25.39
C VAL A 109 2.81 2.31 -25.24
N ASP A 110 3.32 1.81 -26.35
CA ASP A 110 4.31 0.75 -26.37
C ASP A 110 5.72 1.33 -26.47
N ALA A 111 6.61 0.86 -25.60
CA ALA A 111 8.02 1.22 -25.61
C ALA A 111 8.85 0.16 -26.32
N TYR A 112 9.81 0.61 -27.13
CA TYR A 112 10.75 -0.23 -27.84
C TYR A 112 12.17 0.28 -27.60
N ARG A 113 13.17 -0.61 -27.71
CA ARG A 113 14.56 -0.16 -27.84
C ARG A 113 14.69 0.68 -29.10
N LYS A 114 15.36 1.82 -29.00
CA LYS A 114 15.70 2.65 -30.16
C LYS A 114 16.85 2.00 -30.92
N LYS A 115 16.68 1.80 -32.23
CA LYS A 115 17.75 1.38 -33.14
C LYS A 115 18.68 2.55 -33.48
N THR A 116 19.83 2.26 -34.06
CA THR A 116 20.79 3.29 -34.52
C THR A 116 20.22 4.21 -35.60
N ASP A 117 19.29 3.71 -36.42
CA ASP A 117 18.53 4.47 -37.42
C ASP A 117 17.37 5.31 -36.81
N GLY A 118 17.20 5.27 -35.48
CA GLY A 118 16.11 5.93 -34.78
C GLY A 118 14.77 5.19 -34.80
N GLY A 119 14.70 4.05 -35.50
CA GLY A 119 13.51 3.22 -35.61
C GLY A 119 13.23 2.34 -34.38
N ARG A 120 12.14 1.58 -34.48
CA ARG A 120 11.69 0.63 -33.43
C ARG A 120 12.51 -0.66 -33.49
N GLY A 121 13.11 -1.01 -32.37
CA GLY A 121 13.80 -2.27 -32.11
C GLY A 121 12.94 -3.26 -31.33
N HIS A 122 13.57 -3.97 -30.40
CA HIS A 122 12.91 -4.94 -29.54
C HIS A 122 11.86 -4.27 -28.63
N TYR A 123 10.69 -4.89 -28.52
CA TYR A 123 9.61 -4.46 -27.62
C TYR A 123 10.05 -4.53 -26.15
N LEU A 124 9.78 -3.49 -25.37
CA LEU A 124 10.18 -3.42 -23.97
C LEU A 124 8.97 -3.62 -23.05
N ASN A 125 7.96 -2.78 -23.21
CA ASN A 125 6.83 -2.73 -22.29
C ASN A 125 5.65 -1.96 -22.91
N SER A 126 4.47 -2.10 -22.32
CA SER A 126 3.29 -1.31 -22.64
C SER A 126 2.86 -0.49 -21.43
N TYR A 127 2.39 0.72 -21.70
CA TYR A 127 1.95 1.69 -20.71
C TYR A 127 0.52 2.10 -21.02
N PHE A 128 -0.35 2.04 -20.02
CA PHE A 128 -1.75 2.42 -20.10
C PHE A 128 -1.90 3.78 -19.44
N VAL A 129 -2.12 4.80 -20.26
CA VAL A 129 -2.10 6.21 -19.86
C VAL A 129 -3.53 6.72 -19.76
N TYR A 130 -3.96 7.03 -18.55
CA TYR A 130 -5.30 7.53 -18.26
C TYR A 130 -5.36 9.06 -18.36
N ALA A 131 -6.57 9.59 -18.56
CA ALA A 131 -6.78 11.03 -18.73
C ALA A 131 -6.28 11.87 -17.54
N ASN A 132 -6.33 11.31 -16.33
CA ASN A 132 -5.87 11.95 -15.08
C ASN A 132 -4.33 11.89 -14.87
N GLY A 133 -3.57 11.48 -15.88
CA GLY A 133 -2.11 11.36 -15.77
C GLY A 133 -1.62 10.09 -15.06
N ASN A 134 -2.51 9.21 -14.62
CA ASN A 134 -2.13 7.91 -14.07
C ASN A 134 -1.62 7.00 -15.20
N ILE A 135 -0.47 6.36 -14.99
CA ILE A 135 0.16 5.48 -15.97
C ILE A 135 0.47 4.14 -15.31
N THR A 136 -0.12 3.06 -15.83
CA THR A 136 0.13 1.69 -15.34
C THR A 136 0.84 0.87 -16.40
N THR A 137 1.55 -0.19 -16.01
CA THR A 137 2.17 -1.15 -16.95
C THR A 137 1.36 -2.43 -17.13
N LYS A 138 0.18 -2.48 -16.52
CA LYS A 138 -0.78 -3.57 -16.67
C LYS A 138 -2.17 -2.96 -16.81
N GLN A 139 -2.92 -3.47 -17.78
CA GLN A 139 -4.27 -3.03 -18.01
C GLN A 139 -5.13 -3.34 -16.78
N THR A 140 -5.89 -2.36 -16.32
CA THR A 140 -6.88 -2.58 -15.27
C THR A 140 -8.02 -3.39 -15.88
N ASN A 141 -8.30 -4.57 -15.33
CA ASN A 141 -9.51 -5.33 -15.67
C ASN A 141 -10.70 -4.84 -14.85
#